data_AF-A0A0F9H8V4-F1
#
_entry.id   AF-A0A0F9H8V4-F1
#
_cell.length_a   1.000
_cell.length_b   1.000
_cell.length_c   1.000
_cell.angle_alpha   90.00
_cell.angle_beta   90.00
_cell.angle_gamma   90.00
#
_symmetry.space_group_name_H-M   'P 1'
#
loop_
_entity.id
_entity.type
_entity.pdbx_description
1 polymer ?
#
loop_
_entity_poly.entity_id
_entity_poly.type
_entity_poly.pdbx_seq_one_letter_code
_entity_poly.pdbx_strand_id
1 'polypeptide(L)'
;MTLQTVVLVLRTGGEFLPEHVRTLVAGIEHWWRPKDEVPRIAVLTNAPEDQYGLLGHMGVKLIPLAYGYPGWWSKMELFCPANNNLGDILYFDLDTVVVGDLEDIASVRTLTLLQDFYRPTQLQSALMYLPLEDRPAVWESWKRGPKVWMRKFRGDQDFLEPGWGDRAERWQALLPGQVVSYKVHVKKKGKVPEDARVVCFHGRPRPWHLEGGLPQ
;
A
#
# COMPACT_ATOMS: atom_id res chain seq x y z
N MET A 1 16.08 8.79 -14.94
CA MET A 1 15.92 7.69 -13.97
C MET A 1 14.67 6.90 -14.34
N THR A 2 14.53 5.63 -13.97
CA THR A 2 13.29 4.88 -14.25
C THR A 2 12.19 5.40 -13.32
N LEU A 3 11.05 5.83 -13.89
CA LEU A 3 9.89 6.28 -13.13
C LEU A 3 9.41 5.18 -12.16
N GLN A 4 9.19 5.55 -10.91
CA GLN A 4 8.68 4.63 -9.89
C GLN A 4 7.26 4.19 -10.23
N THR A 5 6.90 2.96 -9.86
CA THR A 5 5.54 2.45 -10.03
C THR A 5 4.84 2.36 -8.69
N VAL A 6 3.77 3.14 -8.56
CA VAL A 6 2.85 3.05 -7.44
C VAL A 6 1.80 1.99 -7.76
N VAL A 7 1.60 1.06 -6.84
CA VAL A 7 0.61 -0.01 -7.01
C VAL A 7 -0.38 0.00 -5.86
N LEU A 8 -1.66 -0.10 -6.19
CA LEU A 8 -2.75 -0.29 -5.25
C LEU A 8 -3.44 -1.64 -5.53
N VAL A 9 -4.17 -2.16 -4.54
CA VAL A 9 -4.96 -3.38 -4.70
C VAL A 9 -6.39 -3.11 -4.27
N LEU A 10 -7.32 -3.21 -5.22
CA LEU A 10 -8.75 -3.10 -4.97
C LEU A 10 -9.41 -4.46 -5.22
N ARG A 11 -9.86 -5.12 -4.16
CA ARG A 11 -10.80 -6.24 -4.30
C ARG A 11 -12.22 -5.76 -4.03
N THR A 12 -13.09 -5.83 -5.03
CA THR A 12 -14.51 -5.48 -4.90
C THR A 12 -15.29 -6.58 -4.17
N GLY A 13 -16.50 -6.24 -3.72
CA GLY A 13 -17.35 -7.11 -2.91
C GLY A 13 -17.11 -6.98 -1.40
N GLY A 14 -16.32 -5.99 -0.98
CA GLY A 14 -16.17 -5.57 0.41
C GLY A 14 -16.50 -4.09 0.60
N GLU A 15 -15.96 -3.48 1.65
CA GLU A 15 -16.17 -2.06 1.97
C GLU A 15 -15.37 -1.11 1.05
N PHE A 16 -14.35 -1.60 0.34
CA PHE A 16 -13.53 -0.77 -0.54
C PHE A 16 -14.15 -0.62 -1.92
N LEU A 17 -14.22 0.62 -2.38
CA LEU A 17 -14.87 1.03 -3.63
C LEU A 17 -13.88 1.79 -4.52
N PRO A 18 -14.15 1.92 -5.83
CA PRO A 18 -13.35 2.73 -6.74
C PRO A 18 -13.11 4.17 -6.27
N GLU A 19 -14.05 4.82 -5.58
CA GLU A 19 -13.79 6.15 -5.00
C GLU A 19 -12.61 6.17 -4.04
N HIS A 20 -12.36 5.11 -3.27
CA HIS A 20 -11.24 5.09 -2.32
C HIS A 20 -9.89 5.03 -3.04
N VAL A 21 -9.84 4.32 -4.17
CA VAL A 21 -8.70 4.37 -5.09
C VAL A 21 -8.52 5.79 -5.63
N ARG A 22 -9.60 6.43 -6.11
CA ARG A 22 -9.53 7.80 -6.65
C ARG A 22 -9.01 8.79 -5.62
N THR A 23 -9.54 8.75 -4.40
CA THR A 23 -9.11 9.65 -3.32
C THR A 23 -7.63 9.46 -3.00
N LEU A 24 -7.15 8.21 -2.88
CA LEU A 24 -5.75 7.95 -2.60
C LEU A 24 -4.84 8.36 -3.77
N VAL A 25 -5.21 8.04 -5.01
CA VAL A 25 -4.46 8.46 -6.22
C VAL A 25 -4.36 9.97 -6.31
N ALA A 26 -5.47 10.69 -6.13
CA ALA A 26 -5.47 12.15 -6.14
C ALA A 26 -4.55 12.74 -5.06
N GLY A 27 -4.54 12.14 -3.86
CA GLY A 27 -3.61 12.52 -2.79
C GLY A 27 -2.15 12.27 -3.16
N ILE A 28 -1.85 11.11 -3.73
CA ILE A 28 -0.50 10.76 -4.22
C ILE A 28 -0.06 11.75 -5.28
N GLU A 29 -0.85 11.98 -6.33
CA GLU A 29 -0.52 12.90 -7.43
C GLU A 29 -0.37 14.35 -6.95
N HIS A 30 -1.22 14.79 -6.00
CA HIS A 30 -1.15 16.13 -5.43
C HIS A 30 0.18 16.35 -4.67
N TRP A 31 0.59 15.37 -3.86
CA TRP A 31 1.78 15.47 -3.04
C TRP A 31 3.05 14.92 -3.67
N TRP A 32 2.97 14.25 -4.82
CA TRP A 32 4.14 13.71 -5.50
C TRP A 32 5.11 14.81 -5.90
N ARG A 33 6.39 14.56 -5.69
CA ARG A 33 7.51 15.37 -6.15
C ARG A 33 8.64 14.46 -6.66
N PRO A 34 9.40 14.90 -7.69
CA PRO A 34 9.21 16.17 -8.40
C PRO A 34 8.04 16.08 -9.39
N LYS A 35 7.45 17.24 -9.78
CA LYS A 35 6.19 17.27 -10.56
C LYS A 35 6.34 16.85 -12.02
N ASP A 36 7.55 16.89 -12.53
CA ASP A 36 7.95 16.44 -13.85
C ASP A 36 8.19 14.91 -13.93
N GLU A 37 8.24 14.21 -12.79
CA GLU A 37 8.41 12.75 -12.72
C GLU A 37 7.24 12.07 -11.97
N VAL A 38 6.01 12.29 -12.43
CA VAL A 38 4.80 11.64 -11.88
C VAL A 38 4.93 10.10 -12.02
N PRO A 39 4.59 9.32 -10.98
CA PRO A 39 4.80 7.88 -11.00
C PRO A 39 3.81 7.21 -11.94
N ARG A 40 4.18 6.03 -12.43
CA ARG A 40 3.20 5.15 -13.09
C ARG A 40 2.28 4.58 -12.01
N ILE A 41 0.98 4.74 -12.15
CA ILE A 41 0.01 4.21 -11.19
C ILE A 41 -0.69 2.99 -11.77
N ALA A 42 -0.67 1.88 -11.03
CA ALA A 42 -1.39 0.66 -11.37
C ALA A 42 -2.30 0.20 -10.23
N VAL A 43 -3.44 -0.40 -10.58
CA VAL A 43 -4.39 -0.94 -9.61
C VAL A 43 -4.67 -2.38 -9.98
N LEU A 44 -4.31 -3.32 -9.10
CA LEU A 44 -4.72 -4.71 -9.23
C LEU A 44 -6.16 -4.84 -8.75
N THR A 45 -7.06 -5.27 -9.62
CA THR A 45 -8.49 -5.30 -9.32
C THR A 45 -9.24 -6.42 -9.99
N ASN A 46 -10.29 -6.94 -9.34
CA ASN A 46 -11.26 -7.86 -9.94
C ASN A 46 -12.48 -7.11 -10.50
N ALA A 47 -12.41 -5.79 -10.57
CA ALA A 47 -13.50 -4.98 -11.05
C ALA A 47 -13.50 -4.88 -12.57
N PRO A 48 -14.68 -4.93 -13.21
CA PRO A 48 -14.76 -4.94 -14.67
C PRO A 48 -14.38 -3.57 -15.23
N GLU A 49 -13.71 -3.53 -16.39
CA GLU A 49 -13.12 -2.31 -16.93
C GLU A 49 -14.14 -1.19 -17.19
N ASP A 50 -15.39 -1.56 -17.52
CA ASP A 50 -16.51 -0.68 -17.82
C ASP A 50 -17.09 0.06 -16.60
N GLN A 51 -17.16 -0.58 -15.43
CA GLN A 51 -17.62 0.04 -14.18
C GLN A 51 -16.61 1.05 -13.61
N TYR A 52 -15.40 1.10 -14.17
CA TYR A 52 -14.24 1.81 -13.63
C TYR A 52 -13.62 2.75 -14.67
N GLY A 53 -14.35 3.08 -15.74
CA GLY A 53 -13.89 3.97 -16.81
C GLY A 53 -13.31 5.30 -16.30
N LEU A 54 -13.81 5.82 -15.18
CA LEU A 54 -13.26 7.01 -14.51
C LEU A 54 -11.83 6.83 -13.96
N LEU A 55 -11.41 5.63 -13.54
CA LEU A 55 -10.02 5.35 -13.16
C LEU A 55 -9.11 5.33 -14.39
N GLY A 56 -9.56 4.70 -15.49
CA GLY A 56 -8.82 4.69 -16.74
C GLY A 56 -8.55 6.09 -17.30
N HIS A 57 -9.49 7.02 -17.11
CA HIS A 57 -9.33 8.43 -17.50
C HIS A 57 -8.27 9.21 -16.70
N MET A 58 -7.84 8.71 -15.53
CA MET A 58 -6.77 9.32 -14.73
C MET A 58 -5.38 8.80 -15.08
N GLY A 59 -5.21 8.06 -16.19
CA GLY A 59 -3.92 7.45 -16.55
C GLY A 59 -3.53 6.28 -15.64
N VAL A 60 -4.47 5.77 -14.83
CA VAL A 60 -4.27 4.61 -13.97
C VAL A 60 -4.41 3.32 -14.78
N LYS A 61 -3.39 2.47 -14.71
CA LYS A 61 -3.42 1.15 -15.35
C LYS A 61 -4.19 0.16 -14.48
N LEU A 62 -5.33 -0.33 -14.98
CA LEU A 62 -6.06 -1.43 -14.34
C LEU A 62 -5.42 -2.78 -14.72
N ILE A 63 -5.19 -3.63 -13.72
CA ILE A 63 -4.59 -4.97 -13.90
C ILE A 63 -5.54 -5.99 -13.26
N PRO A 64 -6.08 -6.95 -14.02
CA PRO A 64 -6.97 -7.96 -13.46
C PRO A 64 -6.30 -8.79 -12.34
N LEU A 65 -7.00 -8.98 -11.22
CA LEU A 65 -6.65 -10.01 -10.23
C LEU A 65 -6.87 -11.40 -10.85
N ALA A 66 -5.80 -12.18 -10.98
CA ALA A 66 -5.81 -13.44 -11.71
C ALA A 66 -6.23 -14.65 -10.85
N TYR A 67 -6.07 -14.57 -9.52
CA TYR A 67 -6.26 -15.72 -8.64
C TYR A 67 -7.50 -15.62 -7.75
N GLY A 68 -8.08 -14.42 -7.64
CA GLY A 68 -9.33 -14.22 -6.91
C GLY A 68 -9.21 -14.45 -5.40
N TYR A 69 -8.03 -14.26 -4.79
CA TYR A 69 -7.82 -14.42 -3.35
C TYR A 69 -8.73 -13.50 -2.53
N PRO A 70 -9.33 -13.96 -1.42
CA PRO A 70 -10.35 -13.21 -0.70
C PRO A 70 -9.77 -12.04 0.13
N GLY A 71 -10.52 -10.95 0.22
CA GLY A 71 -10.21 -9.81 1.10
C GLY A 71 -8.80 -9.26 0.90
N TRP A 72 -8.09 -9.04 2.00
CA TRP A 72 -6.70 -8.54 2.00
C TRP A 72 -5.71 -9.50 1.35
N TRP A 73 -6.04 -10.79 1.19
CA TRP A 73 -5.14 -11.76 0.53
C TRP A 73 -4.95 -11.50 -0.96
N SER A 74 -5.83 -10.70 -1.61
CA SER A 74 -5.57 -10.18 -2.96
C SER A 74 -4.21 -9.48 -3.07
N LYS A 75 -3.70 -8.92 -1.96
CA LYS A 75 -2.37 -8.28 -1.90
C LYS A 75 -1.23 -9.23 -2.32
N MET A 76 -1.41 -10.55 -2.16
CA MET A 76 -0.40 -11.52 -2.57
C MET A 76 -0.12 -11.52 -4.07
N GLU A 77 -1.02 -10.98 -4.89
CA GLU A 77 -0.81 -10.84 -6.33
C GLU A 77 0.24 -9.77 -6.69
N LEU A 78 0.62 -8.88 -5.77
CA LEU A 78 1.78 -7.97 -5.95
C LEU A 78 3.08 -8.74 -6.24
N PHE A 79 3.19 -9.96 -5.69
CA PHE A 79 4.36 -10.83 -5.82
C PHE A 79 4.29 -11.73 -7.05
N CYS A 80 3.14 -11.80 -7.73
CA CYS A 80 2.94 -12.67 -8.88
C CYS A 80 3.91 -12.29 -10.03
N PRO A 81 4.67 -13.24 -10.61
CA PRO A 81 5.57 -12.98 -11.73
C PRO A 81 4.89 -12.37 -12.96
N ALA A 82 3.58 -12.58 -13.13
CA ALA A 82 2.80 -11.91 -14.17
C ALA A 82 2.83 -10.38 -14.06
N ASN A 83 3.13 -9.85 -12.87
CA ASN A 83 3.22 -8.42 -12.55
C ASN A 83 4.70 -7.94 -12.45
N ASN A 84 5.67 -8.69 -12.98
CA ASN A 84 7.08 -8.29 -12.98
C ASN A 84 7.38 -7.10 -13.91
N ASN A 85 6.58 -6.91 -14.95
CA ASN A 85 6.66 -5.75 -15.85
C ASN A 85 6.42 -4.40 -15.17
N LEU A 86 5.90 -4.40 -13.93
CA LEU A 86 5.77 -3.21 -13.10
C LEU A 86 7.12 -2.71 -12.55
N GLY A 87 8.18 -3.53 -12.58
CA GLY A 87 9.47 -3.18 -11.98
C GLY A 87 9.40 -3.13 -10.46
N ASP A 88 10.08 -2.18 -9.83
CA ASP A 88 9.96 -1.96 -8.38
C ASP A 88 8.62 -1.31 -8.05
N ILE A 89 8.04 -1.69 -6.91
CA ILE A 89 6.69 -1.28 -6.51
C ILE A 89 6.75 -0.46 -5.22
N LEU A 90 6.14 0.73 -5.24
CA LEU A 90 5.71 1.43 -4.04
C LEU A 90 4.21 1.16 -3.81
N TYR A 91 3.89 0.38 -2.78
CA TYR A 91 2.54 -0.08 -2.48
C TYR A 91 1.90 0.71 -1.34
N PHE A 92 0.61 1.03 -1.48
CA PHE A 92 -0.22 1.59 -0.41
C PHE A 92 -1.50 0.74 -0.20
N ASP A 93 -1.85 0.44 1.05
CA ASP A 93 -3.20 -0.01 1.42
C ASP A 93 -4.21 1.12 1.14
N LEU A 94 -5.42 0.77 0.73
CA LEU A 94 -6.46 1.75 0.36
C LEU A 94 -7.03 2.57 1.53
N ASP A 95 -6.70 2.24 2.77
CA ASP A 95 -7.06 3.01 3.96
C ASP A 95 -5.89 3.87 4.46
N THR A 96 -5.07 4.35 3.54
CA THR A 96 -4.04 5.37 3.79
C THR A 96 -4.49 6.72 3.25
N VAL A 97 -3.98 7.80 3.85
CA VAL A 97 -4.18 9.18 3.37
C VAL A 97 -2.82 9.84 3.23
N VAL A 98 -2.57 10.45 2.07
CA VAL A 98 -1.37 11.27 1.83
C VAL A 98 -1.68 12.71 2.23
N VAL A 99 -0.86 13.26 3.12
CA VAL A 99 -1.08 14.56 3.79
C VAL A 99 0.08 15.54 3.61
N GLY A 100 1.14 15.14 2.92
CA GLY A 100 2.32 15.97 2.71
C GLY A 100 3.23 15.40 1.62
N ASP A 101 4.28 16.15 1.30
CA ASP A 101 5.27 15.85 0.26
C ASP A 101 5.80 14.40 0.30
N LEU A 102 5.78 13.72 -0.85
CA LEU A 102 6.24 12.34 -0.98
C LEU A 102 7.69 12.21 -1.48
N GLU A 103 8.45 13.29 -1.69
CA GLU A 103 9.81 13.25 -2.25
C GLU A 103 10.72 12.23 -1.55
N ASP A 104 10.77 12.27 -0.22
CA ASP A 104 11.61 11.36 0.57
C ASP A 104 11.16 9.89 0.43
N ILE A 105 9.84 9.65 0.46
CA ILE A 105 9.25 8.31 0.30
C ILE A 105 9.51 7.78 -1.11
N ALA A 106 9.38 8.62 -2.14
CA ALA A 106 9.64 8.27 -3.54
C ALA A 106 11.13 8.00 -3.83
N SER A 107 12.00 8.59 -3.02
CA SER A 107 13.45 8.40 -3.08
C SER A 107 13.93 7.08 -2.47
N VAL A 108 13.11 6.38 -1.68
CA VAL A 108 13.45 5.07 -1.14
C VAL A 108 13.46 4.01 -2.25
N ARG A 109 14.60 3.32 -2.38
CA ARG A 109 14.87 2.29 -3.40
C ARG A 109 15.32 0.94 -2.84
N THR A 110 15.05 0.67 -1.56
CA THR A 110 15.41 -0.60 -0.90
C THR A 110 14.18 -1.22 -0.24
N LEU A 111 14.17 -2.55 -0.09
CA LEU A 111 13.07 -3.28 0.54
C LEU A 111 12.70 -2.65 1.89
N THR A 112 11.54 -2.02 1.95
CA THR A 112 11.12 -1.22 3.11
C THR A 112 9.67 -1.50 3.43
N LEU A 113 9.39 -1.81 4.69
CA LEU A 113 8.04 -2.06 5.19
C LEU A 113 7.77 -1.21 6.42
N LEU A 114 6.51 -1.19 6.86
CA LEU A 114 6.18 -0.52 8.11
C LEU A 114 6.64 -1.36 9.29
N GLN A 115 7.11 -0.69 10.32
CA GLN A 115 7.06 -1.20 11.67
C GLN A 115 5.60 -1.19 12.16
N ASP A 116 5.14 -2.27 12.79
CA ASP A 116 3.79 -2.31 13.36
C ASP A 116 3.66 -1.26 14.48
N PHE A 117 2.62 -0.44 14.38
CA PHE A 117 2.41 0.71 15.27
C PHE A 117 2.02 0.33 16.71
N TYR A 118 1.57 -0.90 16.94
CA TYR A 118 1.25 -1.44 18.25
C TYR A 118 2.32 -2.41 18.76
N ARG A 119 3.05 -3.05 17.86
CA ARG A 119 4.08 -4.05 18.14
C ARG A 119 5.37 -3.70 17.40
N PRO A 120 6.18 -2.77 17.93
CA PRO A 120 7.41 -2.28 17.29
C PRO A 120 8.40 -3.31 16.76
N THR A 121 8.37 -4.54 17.26
CA THR A 121 9.24 -5.63 16.79
C THR A 121 8.70 -6.33 15.55
N GLN A 122 7.45 -6.09 15.18
CA GLN A 122 6.77 -6.71 14.04
C GLN A 122 6.73 -5.79 12.82
N LEU A 123 6.59 -6.43 11.66
CA LEU A 123 6.38 -5.75 10.38
C LEU A 123 4.91 -5.39 10.16
N GLN A 124 4.60 -4.50 9.22
CA GLN A 124 3.25 -4.18 8.76
C GLN A 124 3.29 -3.83 7.26
N SER A 125 2.24 -4.18 6.51
CA SER A 125 2.21 -4.17 5.04
C SER A 125 1.35 -3.06 4.40
N ALA A 126 0.96 -1.99 5.13
CA ALA A 126 0.11 -0.93 4.58
C ALA A 126 0.87 0.08 3.70
N LEU A 127 2.19 0.17 3.84
CA LEU A 127 3.08 0.90 2.96
C LEU A 127 4.33 0.04 2.76
N MET A 128 4.65 -0.32 1.52
CA MET A 128 5.80 -1.15 1.22
C MET A 128 6.54 -0.63 -0.01
N TYR A 129 7.86 -0.56 0.05
CA TYR A 129 8.69 -0.52 -1.15
C TYR A 129 9.22 -1.93 -1.41
N LEU A 130 8.92 -2.46 -2.60
CA LEU A 130 9.16 -3.82 -3.01
C LEU A 130 10.04 -3.85 -4.27
N PRO A 131 11.37 -4.03 -4.11
CA PRO A 131 12.26 -4.27 -5.24
C PRO A 131 11.81 -5.50 -6.03
N LEU A 132 11.95 -5.47 -7.36
CA LEU A 132 11.60 -6.60 -8.22
C LEU A 132 12.30 -7.89 -7.78
N GLU A 133 13.55 -7.81 -7.35
CA GLU A 133 14.37 -8.95 -6.92
C GLU A 133 13.86 -9.66 -5.65
N ASP A 134 13.16 -8.95 -4.77
CA ASP A 134 12.65 -9.53 -3.51
C ASP A 134 11.28 -10.21 -3.65
N ARG A 135 10.55 -9.93 -4.72
CA ARG A 135 9.17 -10.43 -4.92
C ARG A 135 9.08 -11.93 -5.27
N PRO A 136 9.94 -12.51 -6.13
CA PRO A 136 9.82 -13.91 -6.55
C PRO A 136 9.84 -14.92 -5.40
N ALA A 137 10.72 -14.74 -4.41
CA ALA A 137 10.84 -15.67 -3.29
C ALA A 137 9.55 -15.75 -2.45
N VAL A 138 8.89 -14.60 -2.23
CA VAL A 138 7.60 -14.54 -1.53
C VAL A 138 6.52 -15.26 -2.33
N TRP A 139 6.47 -15.04 -3.64
CA TRP A 139 5.49 -15.71 -4.49
C TRP A 139 5.68 -17.23 -4.53
N GLU A 140 6.91 -17.70 -4.70
CA GLU A 140 7.22 -19.13 -4.67
C GLU A 140 6.85 -19.75 -3.33
N SER A 141 6.99 -19.00 -2.22
CA SER A 141 6.48 -19.43 -0.91
C SER A 141 4.96 -19.52 -0.86
N TRP A 142 4.29 -18.48 -1.34
CA TRP A 142 2.84 -18.36 -1.31
C TRP A 142 2.15 -19.46 -2.14
N LYS A 143 2.60 -19.65 -3.38
CA LYS A 143 1.95 -20.56 -4.33
C LYS A 143 2.05 -22.04 -3.96
N ARG A 144 2.93 -22.42 -3.02
CA ARG A 144 2.99 -23.80 -2.47
C ARG A 144 1.68 -24.22 -1.80
N GLY A 145 0.90 -23.28 -1.29
CA GLY A 145 -0.39 -23.60 -0.69
C GLY A 145 -1.13 -22.39 -0.14
N PRO A 146 -1.67 -21.49 -1.00
CA PRO A 146 -2.40 -20.30 -0.56
C PRO A 146 -3.49 -20.62 0.47
N LYS A 147 -4.27 -21.69 0.25
CA LYS A 147 -5.31 -22.14 1.20
C LYS A 147 -4.75 -22.56 2.55
N VAL A 148 -3.55 -23.15 2.59
CA VAL A 148 -2.89 -23.55 3.84
C VAL A 148 -2.44 -22.30 4.60
N TRP A 149 -1.82 -21.35 3.91
CA TRP A 149 -1.35 -20.09 4.48
C TRP A 149 -2.50 -19.25 5.02
N MET A 150 -3.58 -19.09 4.26
CA MET A 150 -4.78 -18.35 4.68
C MET A 150 -5.50 -18.96 5.90
N ARG A 151 -5.32 -20.26 6.18
CA ARG A 151 -5.83 -20.89 7.41
C ARG A 151 -4.87 -20.74 8.59
N LYS A 152 -3.56 -20.74 8.31
CA LYS A 152 -2.51 -20.68 9.32
C LYS A 152 -2.34 -19.27 9.88
N PHE A 153 -2.39 -18.27 9.01
CA PHE A 153 -2.07 -16.88 9.30
C PHE A 153 -3.34 -16.03 9.37
N ARG A 154 -3.36 -15.03 10.24
CA ARG A 154 -4.51 -14.13 10.38
C ARG A 154 -4.55 -13.13 9.23
N GLY A 155 -3.39 -12.64 8.81
CA GLY A 155 -3.24 -11.68 7.72
C GLY A 155 -2.01 -11.92 6.87
N ASP A 156 -1.90 -11.16 5.79
CA ASP A 156 -0.76 -11.18 4.86
C ASP A 156 0.55 -10.83 5.55
N GLN A 157 0.53 -9.89 6.50
CA GLN A 157 1.69 -9.54 7.33
C GLN A 157 2.32 -10.76 8.02
N ASP A 158 1.51 -11.60 8.69
CA ASP A 158 2.03 -12.77 9.42
C ASP A 158 2.72 -13.78 8.48
N PHE A 159 2.31 -13.79 7.20
CA PHE A 159 2.93 -14.62 6.16
C PHE A 159 4.25 -14.00 5.65
N LEU A 160 4.29 -12.67 5.47
CA LEU A 160 5.43 -11.94 4.89
C LEU A 160 6.59 -11.81 5.89
N GLU A 161 6.28 -11.57 7.16
CA GLU A 161 7.25 -11.22 8.19
C GLU A 161 8.42 -12.21 8.32
N PRO A 162 8.21 -13.55 8.34
CA PRO A 162 9.32 -14.51 8.41
C PRO A 162 10.27 -14.46 7.22
N GLY A 163 9.83 -13.99 6.06
CA GLY A 163 10.64 -13.92 4.85
C GLY A 163 11.54 -12.68 4.77
N TRP A 164 11.21 -11.63 5.52
CA TRP A 164 11.80 -10.30 5.38
C TRP A 164 12.22 -9.62 6.67
N GLY A 165 11.89 -10.18 7.84
CA GLY A 165 12.09 -9.56 9.16
C GLY A 165 13.41 -8.80 9.29
N ASP A 166 14.53 -9.50 9.07
CA ASP A 166 15.88 -8.93 9.22
C ASP A 166 16.45 -8.28 7.95
N ARG A 167 15.80 -8.48 6.80
CA ARG A 167 16.28 -7.98 5.50
C ARG A 167 15.66 -6.66 5.09
N ALA A 168 14.45 -6.39 5.54
CA ALA A 168 13.73 -5.17 5.19
C ALA A 168 14.10 -4.01 6.12
N GLU A 169 14.26 -2.83 5.56
CA GLU A 169 14.28 -1.58 6.31
C GLU A 169 12.88 -1.27 6.88
N ARG A 170 12.82 -0.30 7.80
CA ARG A 170 11.57 0.20 8.38
C ARG A 170 11.35 1.66 8.00
N TRP A 171 10.16 2.00 7.51
CA TRP A 171 9.82 3.40 7.19
C TRP A 171 10.05 4.33 8.37
N GLN A 172 9.74 3.90 9.59
CA GLN A 172 9.91 4.68 10.81
C GLN A 172 11.38 4.90 11.21
N ALA A 173 12.30 4.05 10.73
CA ALA A 173 13.73 4.22 10.93
C ALA A 173 14.34 5.09 9.82
N LEU A 174 13.96 4.84 8.56
CA LEU A 174 14.45 5.62 7.40
C LEU A 174 13.92 7.06 7.40
N LEU A 175 12.63 7.24 7.65
CA LEU A 175 11.91 8.51 7.57
C LEU A 175 11.08 8.77 8.85
N PRO A 176 11.75 9.06 9.99
CA PRO A 176 11.08 9.22 11.27
C PRO A 176 9.97 10.28 11.21
N GLY A 177 8.77 9.92 11.69
CA GLY A 177 7.63 10.85 11.76
C GLY A 177 6.85 11.05 10.46
N GLN A 178 7.37 10.62 9.30
CA GLN A 178 6.69 10.82 8.01
C GLN A 178 5.55 9.83 7.77
N VAL A 179 5.68 8.59 8.24
CA VAL A 179 4.62 7.58 8.11
C VAL A 179 4.06 7.26 9.49
N VAL A 180 2.81 7.66 9.71
CA VAL A 180 2.18 7.63 11.03
C VAL A 180 0.86 6.87 11.01
N SER A 181 0.56 6.18 12.11
CA SER A 181 -0.77 5.64 12.35
C SER A 181 -1.77 6.73 12.76
N TYR A 182 -2.97 6.74 12.17
CA TYR A 182 -4.11 7.54 12.63
C TYR A 182 -4.43 7.28 14.12
N LYS A 183 -4.57 6.01 14.53
CA LYS A 183 -5.04 5.65 15.89
C LYS A 183 -4.04 6.03 16.99
N VAL A 184 -2.75 5.80 16.74
CA VAL A 184 -1.66 6.06 17.69
C VAL A 184 -1.25 7.53 17.73
N HIS A 185 -1.07 8.18 16.57
CA HIS A 185 -0.41 9.49 16.49
C HIS A 185 -1.38 10.65 16.26
N VAL A 186 -2.50 10.43 15.56
CA VAL A 186 -3.43 11.51 15.16
C VAL A 186 -4.62 11.59 16.11
N LYS A 187 -5.40 10.50 16.22
CA LYS A 187 -6.66 10.46 16.98
C LYS A 187 -6.50 10.93 18.43
N LYS A 188 -5.43 10.49 19.11
CA LYS A 188 -5.17 10.87 20.51
C LYS A 188 -4.75 12.33 20.66
N LYS A 189 -4.04 12.88 19.67
CA LYS A 189 -3.51 14.26 19.71
C LYS A 189 -4.50 15.29 19.16
N GLY A 190 -5.51 14.84 18.42
CA GLY A 190 -6.50 15.72 17.80
C GLY A 190 -5.95 16.57 16.67
N LYS A 191 -4.78 16.23 16.11
CA LYS A 191 -4.17 16.88 14.95
C LYS A 191 -3.19 15.96 14.23
N VAL A 192 -2.99 16.16 12.94
CA VAL A 192 -1.95 15.47 12.17
C VAL A 192 -0.57 16.06 12.55
N PRO A 193 0.46 15.24 12.85
CA PRO A 193 1.81 15.76 13.06
C PRO A 193 2.35 16.51 11.84
N GLU A 194 3.07 17.61 12.06
CA GLU A 194 3.57 18.49 10.98
C GLU A 194 4.50 17.75 9.99
N ASP A 195 5.29 16.79 10.48
CA ASP A 195 6.19 15.99 9.65
C ASP A 195 5.51 14.82 8.96
N ALA A 196 4.24 14.54 9.24
CA ALA A 196 3.53 13.44 8.61
C ALA A 196 3.35 13.70 7.11
N ARG A 197 3.56 12.64 6.31
CA ARG A 197 3.34 12.60 4.86
C ARG A 197 2.31 11.54 4.50
N VAL A 198 2.30 10.43 5.24
CA VAL A 198 1.33 9.33 5.06
C VAL A 198 0.70 8.96 6.40
N VAL A 199 -0.62 8.94 6.44
CA VAL A 199 -1.42 8.50 7.60
C VAL A 199 -2.05 7.14 7.30
N CYS A 200 -1.64 6.10 8.01
CA CYS A 200 -2.18 4.75 7.91
C CYS A 200 -3.33 4.54 8.90
N PHE A 201 -4.49 4.06 8.44
CA PHE A 201 -5.63 3.75 9.33
C PHE A 201 -5.63 2.32 9.86
N HIS A 202 -5.04 1.38 9.11
CA HIS A 202 -4.81 -0.03 9.51
C HIS A 202 -6.06 -0.68 10.13
N GLY A 203 -7.19 -0.60 9.43
CA GLY A 203 -8.48 -1.11 9.91
C GLY A 203 -9.49 0.01 10.18
N ARG A 204 -10.46 -0.26 11.08
CA ARG A 204 -11.49 0.74 11.45
C ARG A 204 -11.03 1.68 12.57
N PRO A 205 -11.42 2.97 12.57
CA PRO A 205 -12.22 3.63 11.53
C PRO A 205 -11.45 3.74 10.21
N ARG A 206 -12.15 3.86 9.09
CA ARG A 206 -11.56 4.13 7.77
C ARG A 206 -11.51 5.65 7.52
N PRO A 207 -10.72 6.14 6.55
CA PRO A 207 -10.67 7.57 6.25
C PRO A 207 -12.04 8.22 6.05
N TRP A 208 -12.91 7.57 5.27
CA TRP A 208 -14.26 8.06 4.96
C TRP A 208 -15.28 7.90 6.12
N HIS A 209 -14.89 7.30 7.25
CA HIS A 209 -15.72 7.28 8.47
C HIS A 209 -15.51 8.53 9.34
N LEU A 210 -14.53 9.39 9.02
CA LEU A 210 -14.27 10.59 9.79
C LEU A 210 -15.15 11.73 9.29
N GLU A 211 -16.09 12.17 10.13
CA GLU A 211 -16.85 13.40 9.88
C GLU A 211 -15.89 14.60 9.84
N GLY A 212 -15.84 15.31 8.71
CA GLY A 212 -14.93 16.45 8.50
C GLY A 212 -13.50 16.08 8.08
N GLY A 213 -13.18 14.79 7.91
CA GLY A 213 -11.86 14.33 7.47
C GLY A 213 -10.83 14.21 8.60
N LEU A 214 -9.53 14.27 8.24
CA LEU A 214 -8.46 14.26 9.24
C LEU A 214 -8.46 15.57 10.03
N PRO A 215 -8.19 15.53 11.34
CA PRO A 215 -8.09 16.75 12.13
C PRO A 215 -6.87 17.58 11.70
N GLN A 216 -7.07 18.89 11.54
CA GLN A 216 -6.02 19.84 11.18
C GLN A 216 -5.18 20.21 12.41
#